data_AF-A0A4R5A5Y0-F1
#
_entry.id   AF-A0A4R5A5Y0-F1
#
_cell.length_a   1.000
_cell.length_b   1.000
_cell.length_c   1.000
_cell.angle_alpha   90.00
_cell.angle_beta   90.00
_cell.angle_gamma   90.00
#
_symmetry.space_group_name_H-M   'P 1'
#
loop_
_entity.id
_entity.type
_entity.pdbx_description
1 polymer ?
#
loop_
_entity_poly.entity_id
_entity_poly.type
_entity_poly.pdbx_seq_one_letter_code
_entity_poly.pdbx_strand_id
1 'polypeptide(L)'
;MVTVVQNTQVLLLAAVLLAACLAKLMFRERAADAPDHVHGVPVPAGLARLTALRRSRGMTVGLGVGEGLLGLALLVTSHLSVRLATTVAFAAATWVVGELRVGRPDAGCGCFGALSSKKVDRRSVLRAVLFTCAAVASLGAPHAGVDVLRNVQVQVGLVFAVELALFAALSPELGALAGRHRLQRPAVPCERRRSPVAETYATLYDSPAWIAHENMIASAVPLDVWREGCWRFVAFPARADDLDVELVFAVSTAERDRVVRAGIVVPEVSATA
;
A
#
# COMPACT_ATOMS: atom_id res chain seq x y z
N MET A 1 -26.73 -29.45 -6.42
CA MET A 1 -25.65 -28.60 -6.97
C MET A 1 -25.73 -27.16 -6.48
N VAL A 2 -26.86 -26.46 -6.63
CA VAL A 2 -27.00 -25.05 -6.18
C VAL A 2 -26.69 -24.87 -4.69
N THR A 3 -27.22 -25.73 -3.83
CA THR A 3 -26.96 -25.70 -2.37
C THR A 3 -25.50 -25.95 -2.01
N VAL A 4 -24.81 -26.81 -2.77
CA VAL A 4 -23.37 -27.07 -2.62
C VAL A 4 -22.59 -25.80 -2.92
N VAL A 5 -22.86 -25.16 -4.06
CA VAL A 5 -22.19 -23.90 -4.44
C VAL A 5 -22.44 -22.80 -3.41
N GLN A 6 -23.68 -22.61 -2.96
CA GLN A 6 -24.04 -21.60 -1.96
C GLN A 6 -23.33 -21.82 -0.62
N ASN A 7 -23.27 -23.06 -0.15
CA ASN A 7 -22.55 -23.41 1.09
C ASN A 7 -21.04 -23.20 0.94
N THR A 8 -20.46 -23.48 -0.22
CA THR A 8 -19.04 -23.21 -0.49
C THR A 8 -18.74 -21.70 -0.45
N GLN A 9 -19.64 -20.85 -0.96
CA GLN A 9 -19.44 -19.40 -0.91
C GLN A 9 -19.32 -18.87 0.52
N VAL A 10 -20.11 -19.42 1.47
CA VAL A 10 -20.02 -19.02 2.89
C VAL A 10 -18.63 -19.30 3.46
N LEU A 11 -18.06 -20.48 3.17
CA LEU A 11 -16.70 -20.85 3.59
C LEU A 11 -15.63 -19.97 2.94
N LEU A 12 -15.77 -19.72 1.63
CA LEU A 12 -14.86 -18.86 0.88
C LEU A 12 -14.83 -17.44 1.46
N LEU A 13 -15.99 -16.82 1.65
CA LEU A 13 -16.09 -15.45 2.16
C LEU A 13 -15.53 -15.35 3.59
N ALA A 14 -15.84 -16.32 4.44
CA ALA A 14 -15.28 -16.38 5.79
C ALA A 14 -13.75 -16.48 5.77
N ALA A 15 -13.19 -17.38 4.95
CA ALA A 15 -11.75 -17.54 4.81
C ALA A 15 -11.07 -16.25 4.32
N VAL A 16 -11.66 -15.57 3.33
CA VAL A 16 -11.14 -14.32 2.77
C VAL A 16 -11.16 -13.19 3.79
N LEU A 17 -12.27 -13.03 4.54
CA LEU A 17 -12.41 -12.00 5.57
C LEU A 17 -11.44 -12.22 6.73
N LEU A 18 -11.27 -13.47 7.17
CA LEU A 18 -10.30 -13.83 8.21
C LEU A 18 -8.86 -13.61 7.74
N ALA A 19 -8.54 -13.99 6.49
CA ALA A 19 -7.23 -13.73 5.91
C ALA A 19 -6.96 -12.22 5.75
N ALA A 20 -7.97 -11.42 5.39
CA ALA A 20 -7.87 -9.97 5.30
C ALA A 20 -7.65 -9.32 6.68
N CYS A 21 -8.38 -9.79 7.70
CA CYS A 21 -8.17 -9.40 9.09
C CYS A 21 -6.74 -9.71 9.54
N LEU A 22 -6.29 -10.96 9.39
CA LEU A 22 -4.93 -11.38 9.73
C LEU A 22 -3.89 -10.55 8.99
N ALA A 23 -4.09 -10.29 7.70
CA ALA A 23 -3.18 -9.46 6.92
C ALA A 23 -3.07 -8.03 7.47
N LYS A 24 -4.20 -7.38 7.78
CA LYS A 24 -4.23 -6.01 8.34
C LYS A 24 -3.63 -5.93 9.75
N LEU A 25 -3.75 -6.99 10.56
CA LEU A 25 -3.20 -7.04 11.91
C LEU A 25 -1.70 -7.42 11.92
N MET A 26 -1.28 -8.35 11.07
CA MET A 26 0.10 -8.86 11.00
C MET A 26 1.03 -7.91 10.24
N PHE A 27 0.58 -7.37 9.11
CA PHE A 27 1.39 -6.51 8.25
C PHE A 27 1.08 -5.05 8.56
N ARG A 28 1.74 -4.55 9.61
CA ARG A 28 1.72 -3.14 10.01
C ARG A 28 2.18 -2.25 8.85
N GLU A 29 1.26 -1.47 8.31
CA GLU A 29 1.60 -0.23 7.63
C GLU A 29 2.27 0.68 8.66
N ARG A 30 3.53 1.09 8.43
CA ARG A 30 4.11 2.19 9.21
C ARG A 30 3.22 3.40 8.93
N ALA A 31 2.57 3.92 9.97
CA ALA A 31 1.86 5.19 9.89
C ALA A 31 2.85 6.20 9.32
N ALA A 32 2.58 6.67 8.10
CA ALA A 32 3.30 7.81 7.58
C ALA A 32 2.91 9.00 8.45
N ASP A 33 3.90 9.72 8.96
CA ASP A 33 3.66 11.09 9.37
C ASP A 33 2.96 11.81 8.22
N ALA A 34 1.89 12.53 8.55
CA ALA A 34 1.18 13.34 7.59
C ALA A 34 2.20 14.28 6.94
N PRO A 35 2.33 14.33 5.60
CA PRO A 35 3.14 15.36 5.00
C PRO A 35 2.43 16.69 5.24
N ASP A 36 2.98 17.50 6.14
CA ASP A 36 2.50 18.86 6.39
C ASP A 36 2.62 19.76 5.14
N HIS A 37 3.42 19.33 4.15
CA HIS A 37 3.68 20.07 2.92
C HIS A 37 3.72 19.15 1.70
N VAL A 38 3.02 19.54 0.63
CA VAL A 38 3.16 18.97 -0.71
C VAL A 38 3.55 20.13 -1.63
N HIS A 39 4.75 20.09 -2.21
CA HIS A 39 5.33 21.15 -3.05
C HIS A 39 5.41 22.53 -2.35
N GLY A 40 5.67 22.58 -1.05
CA GLY A 40 5.78 23.84 -0.29
C GLY A 40 4.43 24.53 -0.02
N VAL A 41 3.31 23.98 -0.50
CA VAL A 41 1.97 24.49 -0.21
C VAL A 41 1.41 23.76 1.01
N PRO A 42 1.00 24.48 2.07
CA PRO A 42 0.36 23.87 3.23
C PRO A 42 -0.97 23.25 2.81
N VAL A 43 -1.17 21.97 3.15
CA VAL A 43 -2.44 21.30 2.89
C VAL A 43 -3.48 21.89 3.85
N PRO A 44 -4.67 22.31 3.39
CA PRO A 44 -5.71 22.84 4.26
C PRO A 44 -5.98 21.89 5.42
N ALA A 45 -5.94 22.40 6.66
CA ALA A 45 -5.95 21.58 7.88
C ALA A 45 -7.13 20.58 7.92
N GLY A 46 -8.28 20.94 7.35
CA GLY A 46 -9.44 20.03 7.24
C GLY A 46 -9.20 18.82 6.32
N LEU A 47 -8.57 19.02 5.17
CA LEU A 47 -8.21 17.94 4.24
C LEU A 47 -7.05 17.09 4.78
N ALA A 48 -6.07 17.73 5.44
CA ALA A 48 -4.99 17.04 6.14
C ALA A 48 -5.54 16.14 7.27
N ARG A 49 -6.52 16.63 8.05
CA ARG A 49 -7.15 15.87 9.14
C ARG A 49 -8.02 14.72 8.63
N LEU A 50 -8.79 14.92 7.56
CA LEU A 50 -9.59 13.84 6.97
C LEU A 50 -8.73 12.76 6.32
N THR A 51 -7.63 13.15 5.67
CA THR A 51 -6.67 12.18 5.10
C THR A 51 -5.85 11.48 6.18
N ALA A 52 -5.49 12.17 7.26
CA ALA A 52 -4.85 11.58 8.44
C ALA A 52 -5.78 10.63 9.19
N LEU A 53 -7.06 10.96 9.35
CA LEU A 53 -8.08 10.08 9.92
C LEU A 53 -8.32 8.86 9.02
N ARG A 54 -8.48 9.07 7.71
CA ARG A 54 -8.62 7.98 6.72
C ARG A 54 -7.40 7.03 6.71
N ARG A 55 -6.22 7.56 7.01
CA ARG A 55 -4.96 6.81 7.09
C ARG A 55 -4.56 6.48 8.54
N SER A 56 -5.47 6.73 9.49
CA SER A 56 -5.18 6.52 10.90
C SER A 56 -5.12 5.04 11.21
N ARG A 57 -4.16 4.69 12.05
CA ARG A 57 -3.96 3.32 12.55
C ARG A 57 -5.25 2.73 13.14
N GLY A 58 -6.05 3.57 13.81
CA GLY A 58 -7.34 3.18 14.39
C GLY A 58 -8.35 2.73 13.34
N MET A 59 -8.43 3.41 12.19
CA MET A 59 -9.33 3.03 11.10
C MET A 59 -8.92 1.70 10.48
N THR A 60 -7.63 1.47 10.21
CA THR A 60 -7.15 0.22 9.60
C THR A 60 -7.36 -0.98 10.54
N VAL A 61 -7.10 -0.80 11.85
CA VAL A 61 -7.36 -1.84 12.85
C VAL A 61 -8.86 -2.07 13.01
N GLY A 62 -9.67 -1.01 13.10
CA GLY A 62 -11.13 -1.12 13.19
C GLY A 62 -11.74 -1.86 12.00
N LEU A 63 -11.27 -1.56 10.79
CA LEU A 63 -11.70 -2.26 9.57
C LEU A 63 -11.28 -3.73 9.60
N GLY A 64 -10.04 -4.04 10.00
CA GLY A 64 -9.56 -5.41 10.12
C GLY A 64 -10.33 -6.22 11.17
N VAL A 65 -10.61 -5.65 12.33
CA VAL A 65 -11.44 -6.26 13.37
C VAL A 65 -12.88 -6.46 12.87
N GLY A 66 -13.45 -5.47 12.18
CA GLY A 66 -14.78 -5.57 11.59
C GLY A 66 -14.89 -6.72 10.58
N GLU A 67 -13.91 -6.85 9.68
CA GLU A 67 -13.83 -7.97 8.74
C GLU A 67 -13.68 -9.31 9.47
N GLY A 68 -12.83 -9.37 10.50
CA GLY A 68 -12.64 -10.58 11.30
C GLY A 68 -13.91 -11.01 12.03
N LEU A 69 -14.64 -10.08 12.62
CA LEU A 69 -15.93 -10.33 13.27
C LEU A 69 -16.98 -10.81 12.27
N LEU A 70 -17.02 -10.21 11.08
CA LEU A 70 -17.94 -10.61 10.02
C LEU A 70 -17.61 -12.03 9.51
N GLY A 71 -16.33 -12.35 9.33
CA GLY A 71 -15.85 -13.67 8.94
C GLY A 71 -16.18 -14.74 9.99
N LEU A 72 -15.96 -14.44 11.28
CA LEU A 72 -16.36 -15.32 12.39
C LEU A 72 -17.88 -15.52 12.44
N ALA A 73 -18.65 -14.44 12.26
CA ALA A 73 -20.11 -14.51 12.25
C ALA A 73 -20.62 -15.41 11.11
N LEU A 74 -20.03 -15.36 9.91
CA LEU A 74 -20.40 -16.26 8.82
C LEU A 74 -20.11 -17.74 9.12
N LEU A 75 -19.09 -18.02 9.94
CA LEU A 75 -18.77 -19.39 10.36
C LEU A 75 -19.78 -19.93 11.37
N VAL A 76 -20.13 -19.11 12.37
CA VAL A 76 -20.92 -19.55 13.53
C VAL A 76 -22.43 -19.41 13.30
N THR A 77 -22.84 -18.51 12.40
CA THR A 77 -24.23 -18.06 12.29
C THR A 77 -24.74 -18.13 10.85
N SER A 78 -25.98 -18.62 10.68
CA SER A 78 -26.70 -18.67 9.38
C SER A 78 -27.68 -17.49 9.17
N HIS A 79 -27.68 -16.49 10.06
CA HIS A 79 -28.56 -15.33 9.96
C HIS A 79 -28.36 -14.54 8.67
N LEU A 80 -29.48 -14.23 8.02
CA LEU A 80 -29.53 -13.41 6.81
C LEU A 80 -28.92 -12.02 7.00
N SER A 81 -29.03 -11.44 8.20
CA SER A 81 -28.45 -10.12 8.52
C SER A 81 -26.93 -10.08 8.36
N VAL A 82 -26.22 -11.11 8.83
CA VAL A 82 -24.76 -11.23 8.69
C VAL A 82 -24.37 -11.35 7.22
N ARG A 83 -25.15 -12.08 6.45
CA ARG A 83 -24.90 -12.27 5.01
C ARG A 83 -25.19 -11.00 4.22
N LEU A 84 -26.27 -10.31 4.51
CA LEU A 84 -26.57 -9.00 3.94
C LEU A 84 -25.46 -7.99 4.27
N ALA A 85 -25.00 -7.93 5.52
CA ALA A 85 -23.89 -7.08 5.90
C ALA A 85 -22.60 -7.42 5.13
N THR A 86 -22.33 -8.72 4.92
CA THR A 86 -21.20 -9.20 4.10
C THR A 86 -21.34 -8.77 2.64
N THR A 87 -22.52 -8.94 2.05
CA THR A 87 -22.80 -8.52 0.67
C THR A 87 -22.64 -7.02 0.48
N VAL A 88 -23.15 -6.22 1.43
CA VAL A 88 -22.99 -4.77 1.42
C VAL A 88 -21.51 -4.38 1.56
N ALA A 89 -20.75 -5.05 2.43
CA ALA A 89 -19.32 -4.79 2.60
C ALA A 89 -18.53 -5.07 1.30
N PHE A 90 -18.78 -6.20 0.64
CA PHE A 90 -18.10 -6.52 -0.63
C PHE A 90 -18.57 -5.64 -1.79
N ALA A 91 -19.84 -5.27 -1.85
CA ALA A 91 -20.34 -4.32 -2.84
C ALA A 91 -19.70 -2.93 -2.67
N ALA A 92 -19.61 -2.44 -1.43
CA ALA A 92 -18.92 -1.19 -1.11
C ALA A 92 -17.42 -1.28 -1.44
N ALA A 93 -16.76 -2.40 -1.13
CA ALA A 93 -15.37 -2.61 -1.51
C ALA A 93 -15.18 -2.58 -3.04
N THR A 94 -16.08 -3.22 -3.79
CA THR A 94 -16.06 -3.22 -5.26
C THR A 94 -16.25 -1.81 -5.83
N TRP A 95 -17.20 -1.06 -5.28
CA TRP A 95 -17.41 0.34 -5.64
C TRP A 95 -16.15 1.17 -5.41
N VAL A 96 -15.56 1.10 -4.21
CA VAL A 96 -14.34 1.84 -3.85
C VAL A 96 -13.18 1.48 -4.78
N VAL A 97 -12.99 0.19 -5.09
CA VAL A 97 -11.93 -0.25 -6.02
C VAL A 97 -12.19 0.26 -7.45
N GLY A 98 -13.45 0.31 -7.88
CA GLY A 98 -13.85 0.90 -9.16
C GLY A 98 -13.52 2.39 -9.24
N GLU A 99 -13.92 3.14 -8.22
CA GLU A 99 -13.62 4.58 -8.10
C GLU A 99 -12.11 4.85 -8.06
N LEU A 100 -11.35 4.08 -7.28
CA LEU A 100 -9.90 4.22 -7.23
C LEU A 100 -9.24 3.97 -8.59
N ARG A 101 -9.75 3.01 -9.36
CA ARG A 101 -9.24 2.74 -10.71
C ARG A 101 -9.43 3.93 -11.66
N VAL A 102 -10.54 4.66 -11.53
CA VAL A 102 -10.86 5.80 -12.40
C VAL A 102 -10.16 7.08 -11.91
N GLY A 103 -10.20 7.37 -10.61
CA GLY A 103 -9.71 8.63 -10.04
C GLY A 103 -8.25 8.65 -9.58
N ARG A 104 -7.67 7.50 -9.19
CA ARG A 104 -6.31 7.40 -8.60
C ARG A 104 -5.67 6.01 -8.88
N PRO A 105 -5.32 5.67 -10.14
CA PRO A 105 -4.80 4.34 -10.49
C PRO A 105 -3.48 3.97 -9.80
N ASP A 106 -2.75 4.96 -9.28
CA ASP A 106 -1.50 4.77 -8.54
C ASP A 106 -1.69 4.52 -7.03
N ALA A 107 -2.91 4.67 -6.49
CA ALA A 107 -3.21 4.33 -5.10
C ALA A 107 -3.51 2.83 -4.98
N GLY A 108 -2.98 2.16 -3.96
CA GLY A 108 -3.35 0.77 -3.63
C GLY A 108 -4.80 0.68 -3.13
N CYS A 109 -5.47 -0.46 -3.34
CA CYS A 109 -6.86 -0.63 -2.89
C CYS A 109 -7.01 -0.87 -1.38
N GLY A 110 -5.92 -1.16 -0.65
CA GLY A 110 -5.94 -1.32 0.81
C GLY A 110 -6.75 -2.51 1.36
N CYS A 111 -7.34 -3.34 0.49
CA CYS A 111 -8.19 -4.47 0.90
C CYS A 111 -7.46 -5.51 1.76
N PHE A 112 -6.12 -5.62 1.66
CA PHE A 112 -5.29 -6.47 2.53
C PHE A 112 -4.27 -5.65 3.36
N GLY A 113 -4.57 -4.39 3.64
CA GLY A 113 -3.64 -3.46 4.29
C GLY A 113 -2.36 -3.26 3.47
N ALA A 114 -1.20 -3.30 4.13
CA ALA A 114 0.11 -3.03 3.55
C ALA A 114 0.51 -4.00 2.41
N LEU A 115 -0.10 -5.19 2.35
CA LEU A 115 0.12 -6.17 1.27
C LEU A 115 -0.54 -5.74 -0.05
N SER A 116 -1.47 -4.79 0.00
CA SER A 116 -2.25 -4.33 -1.15
C SER A 116 -1.85 -2.92 -1.60
N SER A 117 -0.55 -2.63 -1.54
CA SER A 117 0.03 -1.35 -2.00
C SER A 117 0.30 -1.32 -3.51
N LYS A 118 0.08 -2.45 -4.22
CA LYS A 118 0.22 -2.55 -5.67
C LYS A 118 -0.91 -1.83 -6.40
N LYS A 119 -0.60 -1.31 -7.60
CA LYS A 119 -1.55 -0.56 -8.45
C LYS A 119 -2.86 -1.33 -8.62
N VAL A 120 -3.98 -0.61 -8.62
CA VAL A 120 -5.30 -1.20 -8.86
C VAL A 120 -5.40 -1.57 -10.34
N ASP A 121 -5.06 -2.82 -10.64
CA ASP A 121 -5.19 -3.40 -11.97
C ASP A 121 -6.61 -3.91 -12.24
N ARG A 122 -6.97 -4.14 -13.52
CA ARG A 122 -8.27 -4.69 -13.96
C ARG A 122 -8.61 -6.00 -13.25
N ARG A 123 -7.59 -6.80 -12.93
CA ARG A 123 -7.72 -8.06 -12.17
C ARG A 123 -8.23 -7.84 -10.75
N SER A 124 -7.83 -6.73 -10.11
CA SER A 124 -8.30 -6.39 -8.75
C SER A 124 -9.78 -6.04 -8.73
N VAL A 125 -10.25 -5.31 -9.75
CA VAL A 125 -11.69 -5.03 -9.93
C VAL A 125 -12.45 -6.32 -10.17
N LEU A 126 -11.96 -7.18 -11.09
CA LEU A 126 -12.60 -8.46 -11.38
C LEU A 126 -12.72 -9.33 -10.14
N ARG A 127 -11.67 -9.40 -9.31
CA ARG A 127 -11.70 -10.12 -8.03
C ARG A 127 -12.74 -9.56 -7.06
N ALA A 128 -12.84 -8.24 -6.94
CA ALA A 128 -13.83 -7.60 -6.07
C ALA A 128 -15.27 -7.91 -6.54
N VAL A 129 -15.50 -7.85 -7.86
CA VAL A 129 -16.79 -8.24 -8.47
C VAL A 129 -17.09 -9.71 -8.17
N LEU A 130 -16.12 -10.62 -8.33
CA LEU A 130 -16.29 -12.04 -8.02
C LEU A 130 -16.66 -12.29 -6.55
N PHE A 131 -16.02 -11.59 -5.60
CA PHE A 131 -16.40 -11.69 -4.19
C PHE A 131 -17.80 -11.14 -3.91
N THR A 132 -18.22 -10.11 -4.63
CA THR A 132 -19.58 -9.58 -4.51
C THR A 132 -20.59 -10.59 -5.05
N CYS A 133 -20.32 -11.22 -6.20
CA CYS A 133 -21.15 -12.29 -6.74
C CYS A 133 -21.24 -13.49 -5.78
N ALA A 134 -20.10 -13.89 -5.18
CA ALA A 134 -20.05 -14.93 -4.15
C ALA A 134 -20.91 -14.56 -2.92
N ALA A 135 -20.83 -13.31 -2.45
CA ALA A 135 -21.63 -12.81 -1.33
C ALA A 135 -23.12 -12.83 -1.65
N VAL A 136 -23.54 -12.39 -2.84
CA VAL A 136 -24.93 -12.47 -3.30
C VAL A 136 -25.40 -13.92 -3.35
N ALA A 137 -24.60 -14.82 -3.91
CA ALA A 137 -24.93 -16.25 -3.98
C ALA A 137 -25.07 -16.89 -2.58
N SER A 138 -24.27 -16.44 -1.60
CA SER A 138 -24.31 -16.93 -0.21
C SER A 138 -25.61 -16.61 0.52
N LEU A 139 -26.41 -15.62 0.06
CA LEU A 139 -27.68 -15.25 0.70
C LEU A 139 -28.64 -16.44 0.80
N GLY A 140 -28.65 -17.32 -0.21
CA GLY A 140 -29.51 -18.51 -0.24
C GLY A 140 -28.94 -19.75 0.45
N ALA A 141 -27.76 -19.69 1.08
CA ALA A 141 -27.12 -20.87 1.66
C ALA A 141 -27.90 -21.42 2.87
N PRO A 142 -28.21 -22.71 2.95
CA PRO A 142 -29.00 -23.22 4.07
C PRO A 142 -28.23 -23.35 5.39
N HIS A 143 -26.89 -23.38 5.38
CA HIS A 143 -26.08 -23.75 6.55
C HIS A 143 -25.07 -22.65 6.96
N ALA A 144 -24.64 -22.69 8.22
CA ALA A 144 -23.51 -21.89 8.70
C ALA A 144 -22.17 -22.54 8.29
N GLY A 145 -21.08 -21.77 8.22
CA GLY A 145 -19.80 -22.28 7.75
C GLY A 145 -19.27 -23.48 8.54
N VAL A 146 -19.44 -23.51 9.87
CA VAL A 146 -19.00 -24.64 10.72
C VAL A 146 -19.77 -25.92 10.39
N ASP A 147 -21.06 -25.83 10.09
CA ASP A 147 -21.89 -26.99 9.76
C ASP A 147 -21.49 -27.60 8.42
N VAL A 148 -21.13 -26.73 7.46
CA VAL A 148 -20.58 -27.15 6.15
C VAL A 148 -19.22 -27.81 6.32
N LEU A 149 -18.38 -27.30 7.24
CA LEU A 149 -17.05 -27.86 7.50
C LEU A 149 -17.11 -29.21 8.21
N ARG A 150 -18.04 -29.39 9.15
CA ARG A 150 -18.25 -30.66 9.87
C ARG A 150 -18.78 -31.77 8.96
N ASN A 151 -19.63 -31.41 8.00
CA ASN A 151 -20.20 -32.33 7.02
C ASN A 151 -19.56 -32.14 5.64
N VAL A 152 -18.23 -32.05 5.60
CA VAL A 152 -17.52 -31.82 4.33
C VAL A 152 -17.75 -33.00 3.39
N GLN A 153 -18.58 -32.76 2.38
CA GLN A 153 -18.68 -33.65 1.23
C GLN A 153 -17.47 -33.41 0.34
N VAL A 154 -16.91 -34.47 -0.25
CA VAL A 154 -15.74 -34.39 -1.16
C VAL A 154 -15.96 -33.34 -2.26
N GLN A 155 -17.20 -33.20 -2.74
CA GLN A 155 -17.59 -32.18 -3.72
C GLN A 155 -17.45 -30.74 -3.21
N VAL A 156 -17.84 -30.46 -1.96
CA VAL A 156 -17.69 -29.13 -1.33
C VAL A 156 -16.21 -28.78 -1.19
N GLY A 157 -15.39 -29.73 -0.72
CA GLY A 157 -13.95 -29.55 -0.60
C GLY A 157 -13.26 -29.31 -1.94
N LEU A 158 -13.68 -30.01 -3.01
CA LEU A 158 -13.12 -29.85 -4.34
C LEU A 158 -13.49 -28.51 -4.97
N VAL A 159 -14.75 -28.08 -4.86
CA VAL A 159 -15.19 -26.75 -5.35
C VAL A 159 -14.46 -25.64 -4.59
N PHE A 160 -14.34 -25.76 -3.27
CA PHE A 160 -13.59 -24.81 -2.45
C PHE A 160 -12.11 -24.73 -2.88
N ALA A 161 -11.47 -25.86 -3.11
CA ALA A 161 -10.07 -25.90 -3.56
C ALA A 161 -9.89 -25.28 -4.95
N VAL A 162 -10.81 -25.52 -5.88
CA VAL A 162 -10.80 -24.92 -7.23
C VAL A 162 -11.02 -23.42 -7.15
N GLU A 163 -11.98 -22.95 -6.34
CA GLU A 163 -12.20 -21.52 -6.12
C GLU A 163 -10.95 -20.88 -5.52
N LEU A 164 -10.36 -21.47 -4.48
CA LEU A 164 -9.15 -20.97 -3.85
C LEU A 164 -7.98 -20.92 -4.83
N ALA A 165 -7.82 -21.94 -5.70
CA ALA A 165 -6.82 -21.96 -6.76
C ALA A 165 -7.05 -20.86 -7.80
N LEU A 166 -8.31 -20.63 -8.20
CA LEU A 166 -8.68 -19.54 -9.10
C LEU A 166 -8.37 -18.17 -8.47
N PHE A 167 -8.67 -17.99 -7.19
CA PHE A 167 -8.33 -16.77 -6.46
C PHE A 167 -6.82 -16.58 -6.30
N ALA A 168 -6.08 -17.65 -6.04
CA ALA A 168 -4.62 -17.61 -5.99
C ALA A 168 -4.03 -17.23 -7.35
N ALA A 169 -4.56 -17.77 -8.44
CA ALA A 169 -4.15 -17.42 -9.81
C ALA A 169 -4.48 -15.97 -10.17
N LEU A 170 -5.64 -15.46 -9.74
CA LEU A 170 -6.01 -14.04 -9.94
C LEU A 170 -5.30 -13.07 -8.97
N SER A 171 -4.67 -13.57 -7.91
CA SER A 171 -3.98 -12.78 -6.88
C SER A 171 -2.46 -12.99 -6.95
N PRO A 172 -1.74 -12.27 -7.82
CA PRO A 172 -0.27 -12.36 -7.90
C PRO A 172 0.45 -11.98 -6.59
N GLU A 173 -0.25 -11.41 -5.60
CA GLU A 173 0.26 -11.16 -4.25
C GLU A 173 0.45 -12.43 -3.42
N LEU A 174 -0.26 -13.53 -3.74
CA LEU A 174 -0.10 -14.82 -3.05
C LEU A 174 1.06 -15.65 -3.61
N GLY A 175 1.41 -15.46 -4.89
CA GLY A 175 2.60 -16.06 -5.49
C GLY A 175 3.91 -15.58 -4.83
N ALA A 176 3.93 -14.33 -4.33
CA ALA A 176 5.03 -13.80 -3.52
C ALA A 176 5.12 -14.42 -2.12
N LEU A 177 4.01 -14.97 -1.59
CA LEU A 177 3.96 -15.68 -0.31
C LEU A 177 4.28 -17.18 -0.43
N ALA A 178 3.95 -17.80 -1.58
CA ALA A 178 4.17 -19.23 -1.83
C ALA A 178 5.56 -19.58 -2.38
N GLY A 179 6.23 -18.62 -3.05
CA GLY A 179 7.62 -18.78 -3.45
C GLY A 179 8.58 -18.60 -2.26
N ARG A 180 9.70 -19.33 -2.25
CA ARG A 180 10.84 -19.19 -1.32
C ARG A 180 11.45 -17.77 -1.23
N HIS A 181 10.82 -16.74 -1.80
CA HIS A 181 11.21 -15.34 -1.76
C HIS A 181 10.80 -14.59 -0.47
N ARG A 182 10.46 -15.32 0.60
CA ARG A 182 10.19 -14.74 1.93
C ARG A 182 11.36 -13.90 2.50
N LEU A 183 12.52 -13.92 1.86
CA LEU A 183 13.72 -13.15 2.23
C LEU A 183 13.98 -11.92 1.36
N GLN A 184 13.29 -11.75 0.23
CA GLN A 184 13.49 -10.64 -0.68
C GLN A 184 12.13 -10.02 -1.00
N ARG A 185 11.66 -9.15 -0.10
CA ARG A 185 10.65 -8.15 -0.45
C ARG A 185 11.05 -7.56 -1.80
N PRO A 186 10.18 -7.57 -2.83
CA PRO A 186 10.44 -6.85 -4.06
C PRO A 186 10.72 -5.40 -3.66
N ALA A 187 11.95 -4.94 -3.89
CA ALA A 187 12.32 -3.55 -3.59
C ALA A 187 11.34 -2.67 -4.36
N VAL A 188 10.65 -1.78 -3.66
CA VAL A 188 9.76 -0.83 -4.34
C VAL A 188 10.64 -0.02 -5.30
N PRO A 189 10.31 0.05 -6.62
CA PRO A 189 11.10 0.84 -7.55
C PRO A 189 11.27 2.25 -7.01
N CYS A 190 12.50 2.76 -7.04
CA CYS A 190 12.87 3.99 -6.35
C CYS A 190 12.06 5.20 -6.82
N GLU A 191 11.60 5.22 -8.08
CA GLU A 191 10.71 6.28 -8.60
C GLU A 191 9.38 6.33 -7.85
N ARG A 192 8.90 5.17 -7.36
CA ARG A 192 7.62 5.04 -6.67
C ARG A 192 7.76 5.08 -5.15
N ARG A 193 8.97 4.93 -4.64
CA ARG A 193 9.23 5.04 -3.21
C ARG A 193 8.96 6.48 -2.77
N ARG A 194 8.11 6.62 -1.76
CA ARG A 194 7.92 7.88 -1.05
C ARG A 194 9.13 8.03 -0.13
N SER A 195 10.11 8.83 -0.53
CA SER A 195 11.29 9.18 0.25
C SER A 195 11.03 10.51 0.98
N PRO A 196 10.81 10.50 2.31
CA PRO A 196 10.65 11.72 3.10
C PRO A 196 11.89 12.61 3.00
N VAL A 197 11.71 13.92 3.01
CA VAL A 197 12.82 14.88 2.92
C VAL A 197 13.77 14.75 4.11
N ALA A 198 13.25 14.50 5.32
CA ALA A 198 14.07 14.26 6.52
C ALA A 198 15.01 13.06 6.37
N GLU A 199 14.57 12.00 5.69
CA GLU A 199 15.39 10.82 5.41
C GLU A 199 16.52 11.15 4.43
N THR A 200 16.27 12.03 3.45
CA THR A 200 17.30 12.54 2.54
C THR A 200 18.36 13.32 3.31
N TYR A 201 17.97 14.24 4.19
CA TYR A 201 18.93 15.01 4.98
C TYR A 201 19.75 14.15 5.94
N ALA A 202 19.12 13.22 6.66
CA ALA A 202 19.85 12.27 7.50
C ALA A 202 20.87 11.47 6.69
N THR A 203 20.45 10.91 5.55
CA THR A 203 21.35 10.15 4.66
C THR A 203 22.48 11.04 4.10
N LEU A 204 22.19 12.31 3.79
CA LEU A 204 23.16 13.28 3.31
C LEU A 204 24.20 13.58 4.39
N TYR A 205 23.78 14.01 5.58
CA TYR A 205 24.66 14.42 6.67
C TYR A 205 25.51 13.27 7.21
N ASP A 206 25.00 12.04 7.17
CA ASP A 206 25.77 10.85 7.55
C ASP A 206 26.74 10.38 6.44
N SER A 207 26.74 11.00 5.26
CA SER A 207 27.50 10.50 4.11
C SER A 207 28.96 10.98 4.08
N PRO A 208 29.89 10.17 3.54
CA PRO A 208 31.27 10.62 3.29
C PRO A 208 31.35 11.83 2.36
N ALA A 209 30.40 11.96 1.42
CA ALA A 209 30.34 13.09 0.51
C ALA A 209 30.08 14.41 1.26
N TRP A 210 29.20 14.39 2.27
CA TRP A 210 28.95 15.54 3.13
C TRP A 210 30.20 15.91 3.92
N ILE A 211 30.78 14.95 4.65
CA ILE A 211 31.98 15.17 5.47
C ILE A 211 33.13 15.76 4.63
N ALA A 212 33.29 15.32 3.38
CA ALA A 212 34.33 15.82 2.49
C ALA A 212 34.12 17.26 2.00
N HIS A 213 32.88 17.76 1.96
CA HIS A 213 32.55 19.05 1.34
C HIS A 213 31.90 20.06 2.30
N GLU A 214 31.58 19.68 3.53
CA GLU A 214 30.86 20.54 4.49
C GLU A 214 31.58 21.86 4.77
N ASN A 215 32.92 21.85 4.77
CA ASN A 215 33.74 23.04 4.98
C ASN A 215 33.66 24.06 3.84
N MET A 216 33.20 23.65 2.65
CA MET A 216 32.99 24.56 1.52
C MET A 216 31.62 25.22 1.55
N ILE A 217 30.68 24.73 2.37
CA ILE A 217 29.30 25.20 2.39
C ILE A 217 29.23 26.56 3.10
N ALA A 218 28.72 27.57 2.40
CA ALA A 218 28.62 28.94 2.92
C ALA A 218 27.37 29.16 3.78
N SER A 219 26.33 28.35 3.61
CA SER A 219 25.09 28.42 4.40
C SER A 219 24.50 27.03 4.62
N ALA A 220 24.01 26.76 5.84
CA ALA A 220 23.31 25.53 6.18
C ALA A 220 21.91 25.43 5.54
N VAL A 221 21.41 26.51 4.93
CA VAL A 221 20.14 26.53 4.20
C VAL A 221 20.40 26.20 2.73
N PRO A 222 19.77 25.15 2.16
CA PRO A 222 19.93 24.83 0.75
C PRO A 222 19.26 25.87 -0.15
N LEU A 223 19.86 26.10 -1.31
CA LEU A 223 19.31 26.97 -2.37
C LEU A 223 18.06 26.34 -3.00
N ASP A 224 18.14 25.05 -3.31
CA ASP A 224 17.04 24.31 -3.92
C ASP A 224 17.09 22.82 -3.58
N VAL A 225 15.92 22.18 -3.62
CA VAL A 225 15.72 20.75 -3.39
C VAL A 225 14.70 20.21 -4.39
N TRP A 226 15.18 19.42 -5.36
CA TRP A 226 14.32 18.79 -6.36
C TRP A 226 14.56 17.29 -6.46
N ARG A 227 13.66 16.61 -7.16
CA ARG A 227 13.74 15.17 -7.36
C ARG A 227 13.67 14.84 -8.84
N GLU A 228 14.61 14.03 -9.30
CA GLU A 228 14.62 13.52 -10.67
C GLU A 228 14.86 12.02 -10.65
N GLY A 229 13.86 11.28 -11.15
CA GLY A 229 13.82 9.82 -11.09
C GLY A 229 14.06 9.28 -9.68
N CYS A 230 15.15 8.53 -9.53
CA CYS A 230 15.55 7.87 -8.29
C CYS A 230 16.48 8.70 -7.40
N TRP A 231 16.75 9.95 -7.75
CA TRP A 231 17.66 10.82 -7.01
C TRP A 231 16.93 12.04 -6.47
N ARG A 232 17.30 12.46 -5.27
CA ARG A 232 16.95 13.77 -4.73
C ARG A 232 18.21 14.62 -4.72
N PHE A 233 18.13 15.78 -5.34
CA PHE A 233 19.21 16.74 -5.41
C PHE A 233 18.99 17.82 -4.37
N VAL A 234 20.07 18.22 -3.71
CA VAL A 234 20.09 19.28 -2.71
C VAL A 234 21.25 20.20 -3.06
N ALA A 235 20.96 21.44 -3.43
CA ALA A 235 21.96 22.43 -3.78
C ALA A 235 22.24 23.35 -2.59
N PHE A 236 23.51 23.58 -2.29
CA PHE A 236 23.97 24.51 -1.25
C PHE A 236 24.82 25.62 -1.88
N PRO A 237 24.75 26.84 -1.33
CA PRO A 237 25.74 27.85 -1.69
C PRO A 237 27.09 27.45 -1.07
N ALA A 238 28.15 27.50 -1.86
CA ALA A 238 29.48 27.08 -1.44
C ALA A 238 30.57 28.04 -1.95
N ARG A 239 31.76 27.93 -1.35
CA ARG A 239 32.97 28.61 -1.80
C ARG A 239 34.10 27.61 -2.03
N ALA A 240 34.73 27.71 -3.19
CA ALA A 240 35.92 26.97 -3.54
C ALA A 240 36.94 27.97 -4.11
N ASP A 241 38.14 28.03 -3.52
CA ASP A 241 39.23 28.91 -3.97
C ASP A 241 38.80 30.37 -4.22
N ASP A 242 38.08 30.96 -3.26
CA ASP A 242 37.48 32.32 -3.27
C ASP A 242 36.43 32.59 -4.37
N LEU A 243 35.98 31.55 -5.09
CA LEU A 243 34.86 31.64 -6.03
C LEU A 243 33.56 31.16 -5.38
N ASP A 244 32.49 31.94 -5.57
CA ASP A 244 31.13 31.52 -5.22
C ASP A 244 30.68 30.43 -6.22
N VAL A 245 30.40 29.24 -5.70
CA VAL A 245 30.00 28.05 -6.46
C VAL A 245 28.76 27.41 -5.86
N GLU A 246 28.09 26.56 -6.61
CA GLU A 246 26.99 25.75 -6.10
C GLU A 246 27.46 24.32 -5.88
N LEU A 247 27.24 23.80 -4.67
CA LEU A 247 27.54 22.42 -4.34
C LEU A 247 26.23 21.63 -4.35
N VAL A 248 26.11 20.68 -5.29
CA VAL A 248 24.91 19.86 -5.47
C VAL A 248 25.18 18.44 -5.00
N PHE A 249 24.38 17.97 -4.04
CA PHE A 249 24.40 16.58 -3.60
C PHE A 249 23.26 15.79 -4.24
N ALA A 250 23.58 14.68 -4.92
CA ALA A 250 22.62 13.71 -5.40
C ALA A 250 22.50 12.55 -4.41
N VAL A 251 21.36 12.47 -3.72
CA VAL A 251 21.05 11.43 -2.72
C VAL A 251 20.13 10.39 -3.33
N SER A 252 20.55 9.12 -3.32
CA SER A 252 19.72 8.01 -3.80
C SER A 252 18.47 7.85 -2.93
N THR A 253 17.30 7.76 -3.58
CA THR A 253 16.01 7.52 -2.91
C THR A 253 15.69 6.03 -2.73
N ALA A 254 16.59 5.15 -3.17
CA ALA A 254 16.44 3.71 -3.08
C ALA A 254 16.30 3.19 -1.63
N GLU A 255 15.62 2.06 -1.47
CA GLU A 255 15.42 1.44 -0.15
C GLU A 255 16.71 0.82 0.41
N ARG A 256 17.59 0.34 -0.49
CA ARG A 256 18.90 -0.24 -0.19
C ARG A 256 19.97 0.50 -0.99
N ASP A 257 21.21 0.45 -0.52
CA ASP A 257 22.39 1.04 -1.17
C ASP A 257 22.23 2.54 -1.46
N ARG A 258 21.99 3.30 -0.38
CA ARG A 258 21.85 4.75 -0.46
C ARG A 258 23.21 5.40 -0.65
N VAL A 259 23.52 5.67 -1.90
CA VAL A 259 24.73 6.41 -2.27
C VAL A 259 24.41 7.90 -2.30
N VAL A 260 25.37 8.70 -1.83
CA VAL A 260 25.38 10.16 -1.99
C VAL A 260 26.54 10.50 -2.91
N ARG A 261 26.27 11.34 -3.91
CA ARG A 261 27.28 11.90 -4.82
C ARG A 261 27.27 13.41 -4.70
N ALA A 262 28.43 14.04 -4.87
CA ALA A 262 28.55 15.50 -4.88
C ALA A 262 29.02 15.95 -6.26
N GLY A 263 28.58 17.13 -6.69
CA GLY A 263 29.07 17.84 -7.86
C GLY A 263 29.17 19.33 -7.54
N ILE A 264 30.23 19.96 -8.03
CA ILE A 264 30.40 21.42 -7.93
C ILE A 264 29.99 22.01 -9.28
N VAL A 265 29.10 22.99 -9.24
CA VAL A 265 28.61 23.72 -10.41
C VAL A 265 29.07 25.16 -10.26
N VAL A 266 29.78 25.65 -11.27
CA VAL A 266 30.10 27.08 -11.36
C VAL A 266 28.89 27.75 -12.00
N PRO A 267 28.22 28.69 -11.32
CA PRO A 267 27.08 29.39 -11.91
C PRO A 267 27.53 30.06 -13.22
N GLU A 268 26.83 29.79 -14.32
CA GLU A 268 27.03 30.52 -15.56
C GLU A 268 26.71 31.98 -15.29
N VAL A 269 27.72 32.84 -15.32
CA VAL A 269 27.54 34.28 -15.38
C VAL A 269 26.76 34.54 -16.67
N SER A 270 25.45 34.74 -16.53
CA SER A 270 24.61 35.21 -17.63
C SER A 270 25.19 36.53 -18.10
N ALA A 271 25.96 36.48 -19.17
CA ALA A 271 26.42 37.66 -19.87
C ALA A 271 25.19 38.36 -20.44
N THR A 272 24.60 39.26 -19.67
CA THR A 272 23.63 40.22 -20.18
C THR A 272 24.37 41.16 -21.13
N ALA A 273 24.15 40.95 -22.43
CA ALA A 273 24.37 41.95 -23.48
C ALA A 273 23.00 42.48 -23.93
#